data_AF-D7MWX7-F1
#
_entry.id   AF-D7MWX7-F1
#
_cell.length_a   1.000
_cell.length_b   1.000
_cell.length_c   1.000
_cell.angle_alpha   90.00
_cell.angle_beta   90.00
_cell.angle_gamma   90.00
#
_symmetry.space_group_name_H-M   'P 1'
#
loop_
_entity.id
_entity.type
_entity.pdbx_description
1 polymer ?
#
loop_
_entity_poly.entity_id
_entity_poly.type
_entity_poly.pdbx_seq_one_letter_code
_entity_poly.pdbx_strand_id
1 'polypeptide(L)'
;MVRCYGTSLISTEPFTISSNKTIVSHNEVFELGIFKPEYSSPDEDRWYLGIWYKKISERTYVWVANRDNPLSNPIGTIRVWNSNILLSDQSNTVVWSTSITEESERSSIVAELLNEGNLVLRQSNNKDGGNKVLWQSFDFPTNTLLPGMKLGWKLRTGRYSFLTSWKDLTDPSSGEFTYQIEAARRTRGFPALFLWSGRSKVKRVSPWDGVVSLGVPRNQPLTYITFTLTANKEEVSFSFQTSDSKYTSRLTLTSVQQLMWNETSLKWDLLWHSVAEECDIYGICGPYSYCDILMACKCMRCFEPKDQEAWALENKGDGCVRKAPLSCSDDKLIATPTENMSGENIVENTELPLLSFETISRATDDFSVFNKLGEGGFGVVYKGILDGQKIAVKRLSNTSDQGTDEFKNELKLITKVEHLNLVKIFGYCINGEENGYMSPEYSEEGTYSVKSDVYSFGVLVLEILSGKRNRGFAEANDGLSLLSYAWKKWSKGEWACVIDPMIDPSSDEVKRCFQIGLRCVQGRQEDRPVMSSVLLMLLSQTEIIPEPNPPGFYGDL
;
A
#
# COMPACT_ATOMS: atom_id res chain seq x y z
N MET A 1 -38.52 -30.03 -15.89
CA MET A 1 -38.61 -28.55 -15.84
C MET A 1 -37.47 -28.00 -16.68
N VAL A 2 -37.75 -27.30 -17.78
CA VAL A 2 -36.71 -26.90 -18.75
C VAL A 2 -35.95 -25.69 -18.19
N ARG A 3 -34.65 -25.86 -17.94
CA ARG A 3 -33.75 -24.73 -17.66
C ARG A 3 -33.31 -24.12 -18.99
N CYS A 4 -33.78 -22.92 -19.29
CA CYS A 4 -33.21 -22.13 -20.37
C CYS A 4 -31.79 -21.72 -19.97
N TYR A 5 -30.80 -22.04 -20.80
CA TYR A 5 -29.44 -21.50 -20.63
C TYR A 5 -29.50 -19.98 -20.80
N GLY A 6 -28.98 -19.24 -19.83
CA GLY A 6 -28.99 -17.78 -19.86
C GLY A 6 -28.11 -17.28 -21.01
N THR A 7 -28.72 -16.62 -22.00
CA THR A 7 -27.96 -15.94 -23.06
C THR A 7 -27.24 -14.73 -22.46
N SER A 8 -25.92 -14.67 -22.62
CA SER A 8 -25.13 -13.45 -22.30
C SER A 8 -25.45 -12.28 -23.23
N LEU A 9 -26.11 -12.57 -24.37
CA LEU A 9 -26.38 -11.66 -25.47
C LEU A 9 -27.82 -11.12 -25.45
N ILE A 10 -27.96 -9.84 -25.80
CA ILE A 10 -29.22 -9.18 -26.15
C ILE A 10 -29.17 -8.85 -27.65
N SER A 11 -30.13 -9.37 -28.40
CA SER A 11 -30.26 -9.15 -29.85
C SER A 11 -31.07 -7.88 -30.17
N THR A 12 -31.30 -7.64 -31.45
CA THR A 12 -32.21 -6.62 -31.96
C THR A 12 -33.69 -6.95 -31.74
N GLU A 13 -34.03 -8.17 -31.32
CA GLU A 13 -35.41 -8.51 -30.95
C GLU A 13 -35.72 -8.06 -29.51
N PRO A 14 -36.94 -7.58 -29.22
CA PRO A 14 -37.32 -7.12 -27.90
C PRO A 14 -37.36 -8.27 -26.88
N PHE A 15 -36.45 -8.23 -25.92
CA PHE A 15 -36.39 -9.18 -24.82
C PHE A 15 -37.17 -8.63 -23.62
N THR A 16 -38.42 -9.07 -23.48
CA THR A 16 -39.17 -8.87 -22.22
C THR A 16 -38.40 -9.51 -21.08
N ILE A 17 -38.12 -8.74 -20.04
CA ILE A 17 -37.32 -9.10 -18.87
C ILE A 17 -38.18 -8.94 -17.61
N SER A 18 -38.04 -9.85 -16.65
CA SER A 18 -38.83 -9.82 -15.42
C SER A 18 -38.02 -10.40 -14.27
N SER A 19 -38.55 -10.33 -13.05
CA SER A 19 -37.95 -10.94 -11.85
C SER A 19 -37.56 -12.42 -12.03
N ASN A 20 -38.24 -13.15 -12.92
CA ASN A 20 -38.02 -14.58 -13.18
C ASN A 20 -37.21 -14.88 -14.46
N LYS A 21 -36.69 -13.86 -15.16
CA LYS A 21 -35.99 -14.03 -16.44
C LYS A 21 -34.80 -13.07 -16.52
N THR A 22 -33.59 -13.60 -16.44
CA THR A 22 -32.34 -12.83 -16.33
C THR A 22 -31.40 -13.08 -17.51
N ILE A 23 -30.37 -12.24 -17.64
CA ILE A 23 -29.23 -12.37 -18.54
C ILE A 23 -28.01 -12.71 -17.68
N VAL A 24 -27.19 -13.66 -18.11
CA VAL A 24 -26.09 -14.21 -17.28
C VAL A 24 -24.78 -14.15 -18.05
N SER A 25 -23.71 -13.70 -17.37
CA SER A 25 -22.35 -13.71 -17.90
C SER A 25 -21.86 -15.13 -18.18
N HIS A 26 -20.95 -15.32 -19.14
CA HIS A 26 -20.58 -16.64 -19.65
C HIS A 26 -20.07 -17.62 -18.57
N ASN A 27 -19.34 -17.13 -17.57
CA ASN A 27 -18.80 -17.92 -16.45
C ASN A 27 -19.74 -17.94 -15.22
N GLU A 28 -20.97 -17.45 -15.35
CA GLU A 28 -21.97 -17.30 -14.28
C GLU A 28 -21.45 -16.49 -13.07
N VAL A 29 -20.66 -15.44 -13.31
CA VAL A 29 -20.12 -14.58 -12.24
C VAL A 29 -21.12 -13.48 -11.90
N PHE A 30 -21.58 -12.76 -12.92
CA PHE A 30 -22.58 -11.70 -12.84
C PHE A 30 -23.88 -12.07 -13.57
N GLU A 31 -24.96 -11.44 -13.12
CA GLU A 31 -26.32 -11.59 -13.63
C GLU A 31 -27.01 -10.23 -13.71
N LEU A 32 -27.76 -9.99 -14.78
CA LEU A 32 -28.51 -8.78 -15.10
C LEU A 32 -30.02 -9.10 -15.09
N GLY A 33 -30.81 -8.30 -14.38
CA GLY A 33 -32.26 -8.50 -14.30
C GLY A 33 -33.04 -7.36 -13.64
N ILE A 34 -34.36 -7.53 -13.59
CA ILE A 34 -35.25 -6.62 -12.86
C ILE A 34 -35.28 -7.03 -11.38
N PHE A 35 -35.05 -6.06 -10.49
CA PHE A 35 -35.02 -6.25 -9.05
C PHE A 35 -35.79 -5.15 -8.31
N LYS A 36 -36.07 -5.42 -7.04
CA LYS A 36 -36.54 -4.47 -6.03
C LYS A 36 -35.63 -4.64 -4.80
N PRO A 37 -35.16 -3.57 -4.14
CA PRO A 37 -34.24 -3.67 -2.99
C PRO A 37 -34.87 -4.45 -1.83
N GLU A 38 -34.08 -5.31 -1.17
CA GLU A 38 -34.58 -6.28 -0.18
C GLU A 38 -35.25 -5.63 1.05
N TYR A 39 -34.83 -4.41 1.40
CA TYR A 39 -35.36 -3.61 2.51
C TYR A 39 -36.44 -2.58 2.11
N SER A 40 -36.85 -2.53 0.84
CA SER A 40 -37.93 -1.63 0.39
C SER A 40 -39.32 -2.14 0.81
N SER A 41 -40.27 -1.23 1.01
CA SER A 41 -41.59 -1.62 1.55
C SER A 41 -42.33 -2.54 0.58
N PRO A 42 -43.12 -3.55 1.02
CA PRO A 42 -43.93 -4.36 0.11
C PRO A 42 -44.77 -3.53 -0.87
N ASP A 43 -45.38 -2.44 -0.39
CA ASP A 43 -46.24 -1.51 -1.13
C ASP A 43 -45.48 -0.53 -2.07
N GLU A 44 -44.15 -0.61 -2.12
CA GLU A 44 -43.32 0.32 -2.87
C GLU A 44 -43.14 -0.09 -4.34
N ASP A 45 -43.92 0.50 -5.24
CA ASP A 45 -43.87 0.23 -6.69
C ASP A 45 -42.65 0.88 -7.38
N ARG A 46 -41.44 0.50 -6.95
CA ARG A 46 -40.17 0.95 -7.53
C ARG A 46 -39.27 -0.24 -7.89
N TRP A 47 -39.13 -0.48 -9.19
CA TRP A 47 -38.38 -1.59 -9.77
C TRP A 47 -37.25 -1.09 -10.68
N TYR A 48 -36.14 -1.82 -10.68
CA TYR A 48 -34.89 -1.37 -11.29
C TYR A 48 -34.24 -2.48 -12.12
N LEU A 49 -33.64 -2.12 -13.25
CA LEU A 49 -32.73 -2.98 -14.01
C LEU A 49 -31.33 -2.82 -13.43
N GLY A 50 -30.70 -3.92 -13.01
CA GLY A 50 -29.34 -3.88 -12.46
C GLY A 50 -28.58 -5.18 -12.57
N ILE A 51 -27.29 -5.11 -12.24
CA ILE A 51 -26.34 -6.22 -12.27
C ILE A 51 -25.98 -6.59 -10.83
N TRP A 52 -25.91 -7.88 -10.52
CA TRP A 52 -25.46 -8.44 -9.25
C TRP A 52 -24.52 -9.64 -9.44
N TYR A 53 -23.78 -10.00 -8.40
CA TYR A 53 -23.04 -11.26 -8.36
C TYR A 53 -24.01 -12.44 -8.29
N LYS A 54 -23.88 -13.42 -9.19
CA LYS A 54 -24.82 -14.54 -9.33
C LYS A 54 -24.63 -15.66 -8.29
N LYS A 55 -23.38 -15.91 -7.89
CA LYS A 55 -22.99 -17.02 -6.99
C LYS A 55 -22.91 -16.61 -5.51
N ILE A 56 -22.89 -15.31 -5.23
CA ILE A 56 -22.94 -14.77 -3.87
C ILE A 56 -24.36 -14.89 -3.33
N SER A 57 -24.50 -15.37 -2.09
CA SER A 57 -25.78 -15.56 -1.41
C SER A 57 -26.44 -14.25 -0.99
N GLU A 58 -25.64 -13.28 -0.52
CA GLU A 58 -26.06 -11.92 -0.20
C GLU A 58 -26.32 -11.11 -1.48
N ARG A 59 -27.54 -10.58 -1.66
CA ARG A 59 -27.98 -9.95 -2.91
C ARG A 59 -27.27 -8.63 -3.20
N THR A 60 -26.08 -8.74 -3.79
CA THR A 60 -25.13 -7.64 -3.94
C THR A 60 -25.25 -6.98 -5.32
N TYR A 61 -25.97 -5.86 -5.39
CA TYR A 61 -26.10 -5.04 -6.60
C TYR A 61 -24.84 -4.19 -6.83
N VAL A 62 -24.30 -4.22 -8.04
CA VAL A 62 -23.06 -3.54 -8.43
C VAL A 62 -23.24 -2.48 -9.53
N TRP A 63 -24.37 -2.52 -10.23
CA TRP A 63 -24.74 -1.52 -11.24
C TRP A 63 -26.27 -1.44 -11.37
N VAL A 64 -26.81 -0.25 -11.67
CA VAL A 64 -28.25 0.00 -11.83
C VAL A 64 -28.45 0.98 -12.99
N ALA A 65 -29.25 0.60 -13.99
CA ALA A 65 -29.46 1.40 -15.20
C ALA A 65 -30.36 2.63 -14.93
N ASN A 66 -31.60 2.36 -14.52
CA ASN A 66 -32.68 3.33 -14.39
C ASN A 66 -32.81 3.86 -12.95
N ARG A 67 -31.69 4.07 -12.25
CA ARG A 67 -31.65 4.33 -10.80
C ARG A 67 -32.50 5.53 -10.34
N ASP A 68 -32.58 6.57 -11.18
CA ASP A 68 -33.35 7.80 -10.92
C ASP A 68 -34.71 7.82 -11.65
N ASN A 69 -35.05 6.74 -12.38
CA ASN A 69 -36.28 6.60 -13.16
C ASN A 69 -36.82 5.16 -12.97
N PRO A 70 -37.40 4.82 -11.79
CA PRO A 70 -37.88 3.47 -11.50
C PRO A 70 -39.02 3.04 -12.43
N LEU A 71 -39.10 1.73 -12.72
CA LEU A 71 -40.29 1.10 -13.29
C LEU A 71 -41.35 0.93 -12.18
N SER A 72 -42.62 1.12 -12.51
CA SER A 72 -43.74 0.94 -11.57
C SER A 72 -44.16 -0.54 -11.39
N ASN A 73 -43.47 -1.51 -12.00
CA ASN A 73 -43.82 -2.93 -11.92
C ASN A 73 -42.59 -3.84 -12.18
N PRO A 74 -42.66 -5.16 -11.90
CA PRO A 74 -41.55 -6.09 -12.10
C PRO A 74 -41.33 -6.56 -13.56
N ILE A 75 -41.86 -5.85 -14.57
CA ILE A 75 -41.85 -6.28 -15.98
C ILE A 75 -41.34 -5.14 -16.87
N GLY A 76 -40.06 -5.19 -17.21
CA GLY A 76 -39.46 -4.33 -18.23
C GLY A 76 -39.40 -5.02 -19.59
N THR A 77 -39.20 -4.25 -20.66
CA THR A 77 -38.73 -4.80 -21.94
C THR A 77 -37.43 -4.13 -22.34
N ILE A 78 -36.37 -4.93 -22.52
CA ILE A 78 -35.09 -4.46 -23.04
C ILE A 78 -35.04 -4.73 -24.54
N ARG A 79 -34.61 -3.77 -25.34
CA ARG A 79 -34.37 -3.93 -26.78
C ARG A 79 -33.12 -3.18 -27.22
N VAL A 80 -32.38 -3.74 -28.18
CA VAL A 80 -31.35 -3.01 -28.91
C VAL A 80 -32.01 -2.35 -30.13
N TRP A 81 -31.97 -1.02 -30.20
CA TRP A 81 -32.60 -0.22 -31.26
C TRP A 81 -31.76 1.02 -31.58
N ASN A 82 -31.58 1.37 -32.85
CA ASN A 82 -30.73 2.49 -33.33
C ASN A 82 -29.42 2.66 -32.53
N SER A 83 -28.59 1.60 -32.50
CA SER A 83 -27.32 1.57 -31.77
C SER A 83 -27.43 1.86 -30.27
N ASN A 84 -28.58 1.66 -29.63
CA ASN A 84 -28.81 1.96 -28.23
C ASN A 84 -29.55 0.82 -27.50
N ILE A 85 -29.28 0.64 -26.20
CA ILE A 85 -30.08 -0.23 -25.33
C ILE A 85 -31.22 0.63 -24.78
N LEU A 86 -32.46 0.18 -24.97
CA LEU A 86 -33.67 0.83 -24.43
C LEU A 86 -34.31 -0.08 -23.38
N LEU A 87 -34.71 0.49 -22.24
CA LEU A 87 -35.61 -0.13 -21.26
C LEU A 87 -36.97 0.56 -21.34
N SER A 88 -38.00 -0.20 -21.69
CA SER A 88 -39.40 0.24 -21.74
C SER A 88 -40.23 -0.40 -20.62
N ASP A 89 -41.27 0.31 -20.19
CA ASP A 89 -42.31 -0.18 -19.29
C ASP A 89 -43.38 -1.02 -20.02
N GLN A 90 -44.44 -1.41 -19.31
CA GLN A 90 -45.61 -2.10 -19.85
C GLN A 90 -46.45 -1.29 -20.86
N SER A 91 -46.28 0.03 -20.93
CA SER A 91 -46.92 0.90 -21.93
C SER A 91 -46.07 1.09 -23.20
N ASN A 92 -44.87 0.49 -23.25
CA ASN A 92 -43.79 0.73 -24.21
C ASN A 92 -43.13 2.12 -24.10
N THR A 93 -43.47 2.92 -23.08
CA THR A 93 -42.78 4.17 -22.76
C THR A 93 -41.34 3.86 -22.40
N VAL A 94 -40.38 4.57 -22.98
CA VAL A 94 -38.94 4.39 -22.68
C VAL A 94 -38.62 5.08 -21.37
N VAL A 95 -38.21 4.30 -20.37
CA VAL A 95 -37.90 4.76 -19.01
C VAL A 95 -36.40 4.97 -18.82
N TRP A 96 -35.57 4.25 -19.58
CA TRP A 96 -34.13 4.47 -19.65
C TRP A 96 -33.58 4.10 -21.02
N SER A 97 -32.52 4.78 -21.45
CA SER A 97 -31.79 4.46 -22.67
C SER A 97 -30.31 4.81 -22.55
N THR A 98 -29.46 4.12 -23.31
CA THR A 98 -28.12 4.64 -23.63
C THR A 98 -28.22 5.88 -24.51
N SER A 99 -27.11 6.63 -24.66
CA SER A 99 -27.07 7.89 -25.41
C SER A 99 -25.95 7.91 -26.44
N ILE A 100 -25.95 6.94 -27.35
CA ILE A 100 -25.01 6.86 -28.48
C ILE A 100 -25.57 7.68 -29.65
N THR A 101 -24.74 8.58 -30.19
CA THR A 101 -25.05 9.45 -31.34
C THR A 101 -24.39 9.02 -32.66
N GLU A 102 -23.44 8.07 -32.63
CA GLU A 102 -22.90 7.44 -33.84
C GLU A 102 -23.83 6.32 -34.30
N GLU A 103 -24.62 6.56 -35.36
CA GLU A 103 -25.40 5.49 -36.01
C GLU A 103 -24.50 4.61 -36.90
N SER A 104 -24.54 3.30 -36.69
CA SER A 104 -23.78 2.32 -37.49
C SER A 104 -24.71 1.52 -38.42
N GLU A 105 -25.08 2.13 -39.55
CA GLU A 105 -26.11 1.63 -40.49
C GLU A 105 -25.95 0.19 -41.03
N ARG A 106 -24.78 -0.44 -40.89
CA ARG A 106 -24.39 -1.62 -41.70
C ARG A 106 -23.83 -2.82 -40.92
N SER A 107 -24.03 -2.88 -39.61
CA SER A 107 -23.46 -3.93 -38.76
C SER A 107 -24.47 -4.50 -37.77
N SER A 108 -24.39 -5.80 -37.49
CA SER A 108 -25.13 -6.40 -36.38
C SER A 108 -24.57 -5.90 -35.05
N ILE A 109 -25.38 -5.11 -34.34
CA ILE A 109 -25.07 -4.61 -33.00
C ILE A 109 -25.65 -5.58 -31.97
N VAL A 110 -24.85 -5.92 -30.97
CA VAL A 110 -25.21 -6.88 -29.92
C VAL A 110 -24.85 -6.28 -28.56
N ALA A 111 -25.76 -6.39 -27.59
CA ALA A 111 -25.43 -6.11 -26.19
C ALA A 111 -24.99 -7.40 -25.51
N GLU A 112 -23.97 -7.34 -24.64
CA GLU A 112 -23.38 -8.52 -24.01
C GLU A 112 -22.96 -8.23 -22.57
N LEU A 113 -23.32 -9.12 -21.63
CA LEU A 113 -22.83 -9.08 -20.25
C LEU A 113 -21.54 -9.91 -20.13
N LEU A 114 -20.42 -9.22 -19.97
CA LEU A 114 -19.09 -9.83 -19.83
C LEU A 114 -18.85 -10.38 -18.41
N ASN A 115 -17.81 -11.21 -18.26
CA ASN A 115 -17.48 -11.91 -17.01
C ASN A 115 -16.99 -10.97 -15.89
N GLU A 116 -16.56 -9.76 -16.24
CA GLU A 116 -16.14 -8.69 -15.33
C GLU A 116 -17.33 -7.86 -14.81
N GLY A 117 -18.56 -8.16 -15.27
CA GLY A 117 -19.77 -7.40 -14.94
C GLY A 117 -20.01 -6.18 -15.84
N ASN A 118 -19.16 -5.99 -16.86
CA ASN A 118 -19.33 -4.93 -17.85
C ASN A 118 -20.42 -5.35 -18.86
N LEU A 119 -21.52 -4.60 -18.91
CA LEU A 119 -22.53 -4.71 -19.96
C LEU A 119 -22.09 -3.82 -21.12
N VAL A 120 -21.67 -4.43 -22.23
CA VAL A 120 -21.17 -3.71 -23.41
C VAL A 120 -22.22 -3.73 -24.53
N LEU A 121 -22.29 -2.66 -25.31
CA LEU A 121 -22.92 -2.66 -26.62
C LEU A 121 -21.81 -2.61 -27.66
N ARG A 122 -21.69 -3.64 -28.51
CA ARG A 122 -20.59 -3.78 -29.46
C ARG A 122 -21.04 -4.11 -30.87
N GLN A 123 -20.20 -3.72 -31.82
CA GLN A 123 -20.30 -4.10 -33.21
C GLN A 123 -19.84 -5.55 -33.38
N SER A 124 -20.66 -6.39 -34.02
CA SER A 124 -20.28 -7.73 -34.46
C SER A 124 -19.82 -7.67 -35.92
N ASN A 125 -18.71 -8.36 -36.22
CA ASN A 125 -18.04 -8.41 -37.52
C ASN A 125 -17.63 -7.03 -38.10
N ASN A 126 -16.40 -6.60 -37.79
CA ASN A 126 -15.65 -5.70 -38.67
C ASN A 126 -14.46 -6.47 -39.27
N LYS A 127 -14.02 -6.12 -40.49
CA LYS A 127 -13.12 -6.95 -41.30
C LYS A 127 -11.71 -7.12 -40.73
N ASP A 128 -11.30 -6.22 -39.84
CA ASP A 128 -9.98 -6.22 -39.20
C ASP A 128 -9.96 -6.93 -37.83
N GLY A 129 -11.00 -7.71 -37.50
CA GLY A 129 -11.09 -8.51 -36.26
C GLY A 129 -11.37 -7.73 -34.97
N GLY A 130 -11.32 -6.40 -35.01
CA GLY A 130 -11.60 -5.54 -33.85
C GLY A 130 -13.08 -5.39 -33.53
N ASN A 131 -13.52 -5.90 -32.37
CA ASN A 131 -14.84 -5.63 -31.79
C ASN A 131 -14.92 -4.16 -31.31
N LYS A 132 -15.45 -3.24 -32.12
CA LYS A 132 -15.70 -1.85 -31.67
C LYS A 132 -16.80 -1.85 -30.60
N VAL A 133 -16.43 -1.50 -29.37
CA VAL A 133 -17.37 -1.16 -28.29
C VAL A 133 -17.95 0.23 -28.56
N LEU A 134 -19.27 0.35 -28.56
CA LEU A 134 -20.02 1.59 -28.78
C LEU A 134 -20.40 2.24 -27.43
N TRP A 135 -20.80 1.43 -26.46
CA TRP A 135 -21.14 1.83 -25.09
C TRP A 135 -20.78 0.72 -24.10
N GLN A 136 -20.53 1.08 -22.84
CA GLN A 136 -20.27 0.12 -21.77
C GLN A 136 -20.75 0.63 -20.41
N SER A 137 -21.30 -0.25 -19.56
CA SER A 137 -21.75 0.12 -18.21
C SER A 137 -20.61 0.62 -17.33
N PHE A 138 -19.38 0.16 -17.57
CA PHE A 138 -18.18 0.64 -16.88
C PHE A 138 -17.89 2.14 -17.06
N ASP A 139 -18.43 2.80 -18.09
CA ASP A 139 -18.33 4.26 -18.26
C ASP A 139 -19.44 5.01 -17.51
N PHE A 140 -20.44 4.31 -16.97
CA PHE A 140 -21.63 4.83 -16.30
C PHE A 140 -21.82 4.11 -14.93
N PRO A 141 -20.82 4.13 -14.03
CA PRO A 141 -20.93 3.46 -12.73
C PRO A 141 -22.02 4.09 -11.84
N THR A 142 -22.47 3.35 -10.82
CA THR A 142 -23.43 3.83 -9.81
C THR A 142 -22.70 4.17 -8.51
N ASN A 143 -22.87 3.35 -7.46
CA ASN A 143 -22.16 3.48 -6.18
C ASN A 143 -20.96 2.53 -6.06
N THR A 144 -20.78 1.60 -7.00
CA THR A 144 -19.80 0.52 -6.90
C THR A 144 -18.75 0.59 -8.01
N LEU A 145 -17.51 0.25 -7.65
CA LEU A 145 -16.37 0.03 -8.52
C LEU A 145 -15.94 -1.45 -8.40
N LEU A 146 -15.78 -2.11 -9.54
CA LEU A 146 -15.30 -3.49 -9.67
C LEU A 146 -13.84 -3.52 -10.15
N PRO A 147 -13.14 -4.66 -10.07
CA PRO A 147 -11.80 -4.82 -10.64
C PRO A 147 -11.79 -4.42 -12.12
N GLY A 148 -10.78 -3.66 -12.53
CA GLY A 148 -10.61 -3.15 -13.90
C GLY A 148 -11.54 -1.99 -14.31
N MET A 149 -12.55 -1.61 -13.51
CA MET A 149 -13.29 -0.37 -13.74
C MET A 149 -12.42 0.86 -13.47
N LYS A 150 -12.67 1.95 -14.20
CA LYS A 150 -11.88 3.20 -14.11
C LYS A 150 -12.76 4.40 -13.74
N LEU A 151 -12.43 5.07 -12.64
CA LEU A 151 -12.98 6.39 -12.29
C LEU A 151 -12.07 7.47 -12.86
N GLY A 152 -12.62 8.43 -13.59
CA GLY A 152 -11.90 9.59 -14.11
C GLY A 152 -12.14 9.87 -15.58
N TRP A 153 -11.16 10.50 -16.20
CA TRP A 153 -11.26 11.08 -17.53
C TRP A 153 -10.68 10.16 -18.59
N LYS A 154 -11.49 9.77 -19.58
CA LYS A 154 -10.99 9.35 -20.90
C LYS A 154 -10.75 10.60 -21.73
N LEU A 155 -9.50 11.04 -21.85
CA LEU A 155 -9.14 12.33 -22.45
C LEU A 155 -9.56 12.42 -23.93
N ARG A 156 -9.46 11.31 -24.68
CA ARG A 156 -9.82 11.26 -26.10
C ARG A 156 -11.31 11.51 -26.38
N THR A 157 -12.20 11.03 -25.51
CA THR A 157 -13.66 11.14 -25.69
C THR A 157 -14.30 12.22 -24.80
N GLY A 158 -13.52 12.82 -23.89
CA GLY A 158 -14.02 13.74 -22.87
C GLY A 158 -14.90 13.08 -21.80
N ARG A 159 -15.10 11.75 -21.84
CA ARG A 159 -15.93 11.04 -20.84
C ARG A 159 -15.31 11.15 -19.46
N TYR A 160 -16.14 11.48 -18.48
CA TYR A 160 -15.80 11.51 -17.06
C TYR A 160 -16.70 10.52 -16.31
N SER A 161 -16.09 9.64 -15.51
CA SER A 161 -16.75 8.59 -14.73
C SER A 161 -16.42 8.75 -13.25
N PHE A 162 -17.43 8.72 -12.39
CA PHE A 162 -17.29 8.90 -10.94
C PHE A 162 -18.41 8.14 -10.21
N LEU A 163 -18.23 7.81 -8.93
CA LEU A 163 -19.28 7.14 -8.15
C LEU A 163 -20.25 8.16 -7.56
N THR A 164 -21.53 7.81 -7.49
CA THR A 164 -22.58 8.51 -6.74
C THR A 164 -23.26 7.51 -5.82
N SER A 165 -23.33 7.81 -4.51
CA SER A 165 -23.91 6.90 -3.51
C SER A 165 -25.35 6.54 -3.85
N TRP A 166 -25.85 5.44 -3.28
CA TRP A 166 -27.30 5.30 -3.13
C TRP A 166 -27.80 6.38 -2.18
N LYS A 167 -29.10 6.68 -2.24
CA LYS A 167 -29.73 7.65 -1.35
C LYS A 167 -29.83 7.09 0.08
N ASP A 168 -30.16 5.79 0.17
CA ASP A 168 -30.13 5.00 1.40
C ASP A 168 -30.05 3.49 1.04
N LEU A 169 -30.41 2.59 1.96
CA LEU A 169 -30.36 1.12 1.75
C LEU A 169 -31.61 0.55 1.03
N THR A 170 -32.70 1.31 0.91
CA THR A 170 -33.93 0.93 0.20
C THR A 170 -34.06 1.65 -1.15
N ASP A 171 -33.40 2.79 -1.31
CA ASP A 171 -33.51 3.69 -2.47
C ASP A 171 -32.19 3.81 -3.27
N PRO A 172 -32.06 3.12 -4.42
CA PRO A 172 -30.86 3.14 -5.24
C PRO A 172 -30.70 4.41 -6.08
N SER A 173 -31.62 5.37 -6.00
CA SER A 173 -31.46 6.68 -6.66
C SER A 173 -30.20 7.42 -6.21
N SER A 174 -29.84 8.47 -6.93
CA SER A 174 -28.63 9.27 -6.73
C SER A 174 -28.66 9.99 -5.38
N GLY A 175 -27.86 9.52 -4.43
CA GLY A 175 -27.67 10.13 -3.11
C GLY A 175 -26.75 11.34 -3.11
N GLU A 176 -26.51 11.89 -1.92
CA GLU A 176 -25.76 13.15 -1.74
C GLU A 176 -24.26 13.01 -2.03
N PHE A 177 -23.67 11.84 -1.78
CA PHE A 177 -22.23 11.66 -1.82
C PHE A 177 -21.73 11.27 -3.21
N THR A 178 -20.63 11.89 -3.66
CA THR A 178 -19.92 11.48 -4.88
C THR A 178 -18.42 11.30 -4.64
N TYR A 179 -17.82 10.29 -5.29
CA TYR A 179 -16.38 10.00 -5.20
C TYR A 179 -15.72 10.21 -6.56
N GLN A 180 -14.86 11.23 -6.63
CA GLN A 180 -14.49 11.96 -7.84
C GLN A 180 -12.98 12.17 -7.94
N ILE A 181 -12.39 12.10 -9.14
CA ILE A 181 -10.99 12.45 -9.38
C ILE A 181 -10.86 13.82 -10.04
N GLU A 182 -10.32 14.78 -9.29
CA GLU A 182 -10.09 16.12 -9.79
C GLU A 182 -8.73 16.19 -10.50
N ALA A 183 -8.74 15.84 -11.80
CA ALA A 183 -7.65 16.17 -12.69
C ALA A 183 -7.63 17.70 -12.92
N ALA A 184 -6.53 18.36 -12.52
CA ALA A 184 -6.47 19.81 -12.37
C ALA A 184 -6.46 20.57 -13.72
N ARG A 185 -7.65 20.75 -14.35
CA ARG A 185 -7.82 21.49 -15.62
C ARG A 185 -7.52 23.00 -15.54
N ARG A 186 -7.25 23.56 -14.35
CA ARG A 186 -7.03 25.02 -14.13
C ARG A 186 -5.80 25.35 -13.26
N THR A 187 -5.17 24.37 -12.63
CA THR A 187 -3.98 24.54 -11.79
C THR A 187 -2.96 23.47 -12.16
N ARG A 188 -1.66 23.73 -12.00
CA ARG A 188 -0.58 22.77 -12.37
C ARG A 188 -0.40 21.66 -11.32
N GLY A 189 -1.50 21.07 -10.85
CA GLY A 189 -1.53 20.12 -9.74
C GLY A 189 -1.65 18.66 -10.19
N PHE A 190 -1.11 17.75 -9.36
CA PHE A 190 -1.30 16.31 -9.52
C PHE A 190 -2.78 15.92 -9.32
N PRO A 191 -3.30 14.91 -10.03
CA PRO A 191 -4.66 14.39 -9.80
C PRO A 191 -4.82 13.88 -8.36
N ALA A 192 -5.98 14.14 -7.76
CA ALA A 192 -6.35 13.61 -6.45
C ALA A 192 -7.82 13.19 -6.42
N LEU A 193 -8.14 12.22 -5.57
CA LEU A 193 -9.50 11.77 -5.31
C LEU A 193 -10.13 12.62 -4.20
N PHE A 194 -11.43 12.85 -4.31
CA PHE A 194 -12.22 13.65 -3.39
C PHE A 194 -13.57 12.98 -3.13
N LEU A 195 -13.96 12.93 -1.87
CA LEU A 195 -15.34 12.70 -1.46
C LEU A 195 -16.05 14.06 -1.38
N TRP A 196 -17.23 14.16 -1.99
CA TRP A 196 -18.07 15.36 -2.00
C TRP A 196 -19.45 15.06 -1.43
N SER A 197 -20.06 16.05 -0.76
CA SER A 197 -21.49 16.12 -0.43
C SER A 197 -22.11 17.22 -1.28
N GLY A 198 -22.88 16.85 -2.31
CA GLY A 198 -23.46 17.78 -3.28
C GLY A 198 -22.41 18.64 -4.01
N ARG A 199 -22.13 19.84 -3.48
CA ARG A 199 -21.11 20.78 -4.00
C ARG A 199 -19.94 21.04 -3.05
N SER A 200 -19.98 20.50 -1.84
CA SER A 200 -18.94 20.67 -0.82
C SER A 200 -17.96 19.51 -0.85
N LYS A 201 -16.66 19.79 -0.77
CA LYS A 201 -15.65 18.75 -0.54
C LYS A 201 -15.73 18.31 0.92
N VAL A 202 -15.85 17.00 1.16
CA VAL A 202 -15.90 16.40 2.50
C VAL A 202 -14.52 15.93 2.93
N LYS A 203 -13.82 15.22 2.03
CA LYS A 203 -12.47 14.69 2.27
C LYS A 203 -11.66 14.73 0.99
N ARG A 204 -10.39 15.11 1.09
CA ARG A 204 -9.39 14.86 0.03
C ARG A 204 -8.67 13.56 0.37
N VAL A 205 -8.71 12.61 -0.54
CA VAL A 205 -7.85 11.43 -0.48
C VAL A 205 -6.47 11.85 -0.99
N SER A 206 -5.42 11.53 -0.23
CA SER A 206 -4.04 11.88 -0.54
C SER A 206 -3.63 11.41 -1.94
N PRO A 207 -2.75 12.14 -2.65
CA PRO A 207 -2.20 11.68 -3.91
C PRO A 207 -1.31 10.45 -3.69
N TRP A 208 -1.17 9.64 -4.73
CA TRP A 208 -0.28 8.48 -4.72
C TRP A 208 1.18 8.93 -4.54
N ASP A 209 1.84 8.43 -3.50
CA ASP A 209 3.21 8.76 -3.09
C ASP A 209 4.26 7.77 -3.63
N GLY A 210 3.82 6.70 -4.29
CA GLY A 210 4.66 5.60 -4.76
C GLY A 210 4.62 4.36 -3.87
N VAL A 211 4.07 4.46 -2.65
CA VAL A 211 3.97 3.37 -1.68
C VAL A 211 2.50 3.03 -1.42
N VAL A 212 1.78 3.85 -0.66
CA VAL A 212 0.32 3.74 -0.44
C VAL A 212 -0.27 5.10 -0.05
N SER A 213 -1.11 5.68 -0.92
CA SER A 213 -2.07 6.73 -0.52
C SER A 213 -3.25 6.82 -1.49
N LEU A 214 -4.33 6.08 -1.18
CA LEU A 214 -5.61 6.09 -1.91
C LEU A 214 -6.83 5.91 -0.96
N GLY A 215 -6.67 6.24 0.33
CA GLY A 215 -7.70 6.04 1.37
C GLY A 215 -7.54 4.73 2.16
N VAL A 216 -6.63 3.87 1.72
CA VAL A 216 -6.18 2.66 2.43
C VAL A 216 -5.41 3.04 3.70
N PRO A 217 -5.71 2.45 4.88
CA PRO A 217 -4.88 2.58 6.08
C PRO A 217 -3.47 2.01 5.85
N ARG A 218 -2.44 2.78 6.21
CA ARG A 218 -1.02 2.42 5.99
C ARG A 218 -0.58 1.11 6.68
N ASN A 219 -1.38 0.62 7.63
CA ASN A 219 -1.10 -0.56 8.46
C ASN A 219 -1.60 -1.90 7.86
N GLN A 220 -2.22 -1.89 6.67
CA GLN A 220 -2.70 -3.12 5.99
C GLN A 220 -1.92 -3.41 4.70
N PRO A 221 -1.12 -4.48 4.63
CA PRO A 221 -0.54 -4.93 3.37
C PRO A 221 -1.61 -5.61 2.50
N LEU A 222 -2.03 -4.92 1.44
CA LEU A 222 -3.04 -5.43 0.49
C LEU A 222 -2.46 -6.45 -0.51
N THR A 223 -2.02 -7.61 -0.01
CA THR A 223 -1.53 -8.75 -0.82
C THR A 223 -2.52 -9.24 -1.87
N TYR A 224 -3.81 -8.91 -1.72
CA TYR A 224 -4.89 -9.33 -2.61
C TYR A 224 -5.36 -8.24 -3.60
N ILE A 225 -4.97 -6.97 -3.40
CA ILE A 225 -5.51 -5.83 -4.16
C ILE A 225 -4.41 -4.84 -4.53
N THR A 226 -4.22 -4.62 -5.82
CA THR A 226 -3.38 -3.54 -6.35
C THR A 226 -4.25 -2.37 -6.81
N PHE A 227 -3.94 -1.16 -6.35
CA PHE A 227 -4.54 0.06 -6.86
C PHE A 227 -3.64 0.73 -7.90
N THR A 228 -4.23 1.41 -8.88
CA THR A 228 -3.51 2.12 -9.95
C THR A 228 -4.10 3.51 -10.14
N LEU A 229 -3.25 4.54 -10.08
CA LEU A 229 -3.56 5.89 -10.53
C LEU A 229 -2.85 6.14 -11.88
N THR A 230 -3.57 5.97 -12.99
CA THR A 230 -3.05 6.27 -14.33
C THR A 230 -3.19 7.75 -14.64
N ALA A 231 -2.12 8.40 -15.08
CA ALA A 231 -2.16 9.74 -15.65
C ALA A 231 -1.27 9.82 -16.89
N ASN A 232 -1.88 9.80 -18.09
CA ASN A 232 -1.16 9.84 -19.36
C ASN A 232 -1.94 10.64 -20.43
N LYS A 233 -1.51 10.57 -21.69
CA LYS A 233 -2.11 11.30 -22.83
C LYS A 233 -3.51 10.81 -23.25
N GLU A 234 -4.00 9.71 -22.68
CA GLU A 234 -5.24 9.01 -23.08
C GLU A 234 -6.27 8.99 -21.96
N GLU A 235 -5.81 8.83 -20.72
CA GLU A 235 -6.66 8.82 -19.52
C GLU A 235 -5.98 9.45 -18.29
N VAL A 236 -6.80 10.01 -17.41
CA VAL A 236 -6.44 10.34 -16.02
C VAL A 236 -7.47 9.68 -15.12
N SER A 237 -7.12 8.53 -14.54
CA SER A 237 -8.08 7.65 -13.89
C SER A 237 -7.50 6.80 -12.76
N PHE A 238 -8.33 6.57 -11.74
CA PHE A 238 -8.12 5.61 -10.66
C PHE A 238 -8.83 4.28 -10.96
N SER A 239 -8.18 3.16 -10.66
CA SER A 239 -8.74 1.81 -10.75
C SER A 239 -8.11 0.88 -9.71
N PHE A 240 -8.68 -0.31 -9.54
CA PHE A 240 -8.04 -1.40 -8.80
C PHE A 240 -8.13 -2.73 -9.56
N GLN A 241 -7.28 -3.67 -9.17
CA GLN A 241 -7.29 -5.07 -9.61
C GLN A 241 -7.10 -5.98 -8.40
N THR A 242 -7.61 -7.20 -8.47
CA THR A 242 -7.24 -8.27 -7.54
C THR A 242 -6.01 -9.02 -8.06
N SER A 243 -5.21 -9.59 -7.16
CA SER A 243 -3.99 -10.34 -7.54
C SER A 243 -4.28 -11.73 -8.14
N ASP A 244 -5.52 -12.22 -8.00
CA ASP A 244 -6.02 -13.48 -8.54
C ASP A 244 -7.52 -13.34 -8.82
N SER A 245 -8.03 -14.00 -9.86
CA SER A 245 -9.45 -14.00 -10.24
C SER A 245 -10.35 -14.74 -9.25
N LYS A 246 -9.79 -15.56 -8.35
CA LYS A 246 -10.53 -16.16 -7.22
C LYS A 246 -10.95 -15.15 -6.16
N TYR A 247 -10.25 -14.02 -6.02
CA TYR A 247 -10.58 -13.01 -5.03
C TYR A 247 -11.69 -12.10 -5.57
N THR A 248 -12.87 -12.19 -4.97
CA THR A 248 -13.98 -11.30 -5.29
C THR A 248 -13.96 -10.09 -4.36
N SER A 249 -13.74 -8.89 -4.91
CA SER A 249 -13.70 -7.64 -4.15
C SER A 249 -14.37 -6.49 -4.90
N ARG A 250 -14.90 -5.51 -4.16
CA ARG A 250 -15.54 -4.29 -4.67
C ARG A 250 -15.20 -3.09 -3.79
N LEU A 251 -15.13 -1.91 -4.39
CA LEU A 251 -15.18 -0.64 -3.66
C LEU A 251 -16.61 -0.09 -3.78
N THR A 252 -17.22 0.28 -2.67
CA THR A 252 -18.59 0.82 -2.61
C THR A 252 -18.60 2.23 -2.02
N LEU A 253 -19.61 3.02 -2.39
CA LEU A 253 -19.87 4.36 -1.89
C LEU A 253 -21.19 4.41 -1.09
N THR A 254 -21.05 4.13 0.20
CA THR A 254 -22.01 4.45 1.29
C THR A 254 -21.29 5.36 2.29
N SER A 255 -20.21 4.85 2.89
CA SER A 255 -18.93 5.57 2.97
C SER A 255 -18.00 5.02 1.88
N VAL A 256 -16.77 5.52 1.69
CA VAL A 256 -15.83 4.88 0.74
C VAL A 256 -15.28 3.63 1.42
N GLN A 257 -15.71 2.43 0.99
CA GLN A 257 -15.33 1.15 1.61
C GLN A 257 -14.81 0.15 0.59
N GLN A 258 -13.73 -0.58 0.90
CA GLN A 258 -13.29 -1.76 0.15
C GLN A 258 -13.72 -3.03 0.88
N LEU A 259 -14.47 -3.88 0.17
CA LEU A 259 -15.05 -5.11 0.69
C LEU A 259 -14.48 -6.32 -0.06
N MET A 260 -14.27 -7.43 0.63
CA MET A 260 -13.87 -8.72 0.04
C MET A 260 -14.89 -9.80 0.41
N TRP A 261 -15.27 -10.64 -0.54
CA TRP A 261 -16.17 -11.76 -0.27
C TRP A 261 -15.41 -12.91 0.38
N ASN A 262 -15.93 -13.41 1.50
CA ASN A 262 -15.35 -14.52 2.25
C ASN A 262 -16.25 -15.77 2.12
N GLU A 263 -15.80 -16.74 1.33
CA GLU A 263 -16.51 -18.00 1.08
C GLU A 263 -16.71 -18.87 2.33
N THR A 264 -16.00 -18.60 3.43
CA THR A 264 -16.14 -19.34 4.71
C THR A 264 -17.23 -18.73 5.59
N SER A 265 -17.32 -17.40 5.64
CA SER A 265 -18.33 -16.69 6.44
C SER A 265 -19.63 -16.44 5.66
N LEU A 266 -19.59 -16.57 4.32
CA LEU A 266 -20.63 -16.19 3.36
C LEU A 266 -21.08 -14.74 3.55
N LYS A 267 -20.13 -13.83 3.70
CA LYS A 267 -20.32 -12.39 3.91
C LYS A 267 -19.25 -11.55 3.19
N TRP A 268 -19.54 -10.26 3.04
CA TRP A 268 -18.54 -9.25 2.73
C TRP A 268 -17.76 -8.85 3.97
N ASP A 269 -16.50 -9.24 4.04
CA ASP A 269 -15.55 -8.76 5.04
C ASP A 269 -15.06 -7.36 4.65
N LEU A 270 -14.99 -6.46 5.63
CA LEU A 270 -14.52 -5.10 5.46
C LEU A 270 -12.99 -5.07 5.55
N LEU A 271 -12.32 -4.78 4.43
CA LEU A 271 -10.87 -4.59 4.43
C LEU A 271 -10.54 -3.23 5.06
N TRP A 272 -11.06 -2.16 4.45
CA TRP A 272 -10.93 -0.80 4.96
C TRP A 272 -12.11 0.07 4.56
N HIS A 273 -12.32 1.14 5.34
CA HIS A 273 -13.21 2.23 4.98
C HIS A 273 -12.55 3.56 5.31
N SER A 274 -12.76 4.56 4.47
CA SER A 274 -12.43 5.93 4.79
C SER A 274 -13.50 6.49 5.71
N VAL A 275 -13.28 6.35 7.02
CA VAL A 275 -13.89 7.24 8.01
C VAL A 275 -13.50 8.70 7.68
N ALA A 276 -14.31 9.66 8.11
CA ALA A 276 -13.90 11.04 8.24
C ALA A 276 -13.60 11.29 9.73
N GLU A 277 -12.33 11.14 10.12
CA GLU A 277 -11.86 11.69 11.39
C GLU A 277 -11.83 13.22 11.30
N GLU A 278 -11.78 13.95 12.41
CA GLU A 278 -11.94 15.41 12.37
C GLU A 278 -10.85 16.10 11.52
N CYS A 279 -9.61 15.60 11.57
CA CYS A 279 -8.51 16.06 10.72
C CYS A 279 -8.61 15.64 9.23
N ASP A 280 -9.45 14.67 8.87
CA ASP A 280 -9.71 14.30 7.46
C ASP A 280 -10.69 15.28 6.77
N ILE A 281 -11.44 16.07 7.54
CA ILE A 281 -12.45 16.98 7.03
C ILE A 281 -11.77 18.06 6.18
N TYR A 282 -12.17 18.16 4.92
CA TYR A 282 -11.50 18.99 3.93
C TYR A 282 -11.59 20.48 4.30
N GLY A 283 -10.44 21.05 4.68
CA GLY A 283 -10.35 22.47 5.07
C GLY A 283 -10.75 22.77 6.51
N ILE A 284 -10.77 21.76 7.40
CA ILE A 284 -10.99 21.94 8.85
C ILE A 284 -10.04 22.98 9.47
N CYS A 285 -8.79 23.03 8.99
CA CYS A 285 -7.80 24.02 9.33
C CYS A 285 -7.52 24.96 8.15
N GLY A 286 -7.41 26.26 8.41
CA GLY A 286 -7.21 27.30 7.40
C GLY A 286 -5.81 27.30 6.74
N PRO A 287 -5.56 28.21 5.78
CA PRO A 287 -4.29 28.30 5.05
C PRO A 287 -3.05 28.37 5.97
N TYR A 288 -1.97 27.68 5.59
CA TYR A 288 -0.70 27.64 6.33
C TYR A 288 -0.80 27.11 7.79
N SER A 289 -1.84 26.33 8.07
CA SER A 289 -1.99 25.53 9.29
C SER A 289 -2.16 24.05 8.95
N TYR A 290 -2.05 23.18 9.96
CA TYR A 290 -2.25 21.74 9.85
C TYR A 290 -3.07 21.24 11.04
N CYS A 291 -3.77 20.12 10.87
CA CYS A 291 -4.48 19.44 11.94
C CYS A 291 -3.56 18.39 12.58
N ASP A 292 -3.51 18.35 13.91
CA ASP A 292 -2.69 17.43 14.69
C ASP A 292 -3.53 16.31 15.33
N ILE A 293 -2.89 15.25 15.83
CA ILE A 293 -3.51 14.07 16.44
C ILE A 293 -4.45 14.44 17.61
N LEU A 294 -4.18 15.55 18.30
CA LEU A 294 -5.05 16.12 19.33
C LEU A 294 -6.28 16.89 18.77
N MET A 295 -6.62 16.68 17.50
CA MET A 295 -7.74 17.31 16.77
C MET A 295 -7.66 18.85 16.71
N ALA A 296 -6.46 19.40 16.94
CA ALA A 296 -6.21 20.83 17.04
C ALA A 296 -5.49 21.37 15.81
N CYS A 297 -5.96 22.50 15.27
CA CYS A 297 -5.24 23.22 14.22
C CYS A 297 -4.02 23.96 14.80
N LYS A 298 -2.82 23.65 14.28
CA LYS A 298 -1.55 24.31 14.60
C LYS A 298 -1.06 25.11 13.38
N CYS A 299 -0.50 26.30 13.60
CA CYS A 299 0.21 27.02 12.53
C CYS A 299 1.50 26.28 12.15
N MET A 300 1.87 26.34 10.87
CA MET A 300 3.18 25.85 10.41
C MET A 300 4.33 26.62 11.08
N ARG A 301 5.51 26.00 11.17
CA ARG A 301 6.70 26.64 11.78
C ARG A 301 7.02 27.96 11.07
N CYS A 302 7.25 29.02 11.85
CA CYS A 302 7.43 30.41 11.40
C CYS A 302 6.17 31.10 10.82
N PHE A 303 4.97 30.56 11.09
CA PHE A 303 3.69 31.24 10.92
C PHE A 303 3.02 31.51 12.28
N GLU A 304 2.00 32.37 12.31
CA GLU A 304 1.13 32.66 13.46
C GLU A 304 -0.31 32.95 12.99
N PRO A 305 -1.33 32.86 13.88
CA PRO A 305 -2.72 33.07 13.50
C PRO A 305 -2.93 34.42 12.83
N LYS A 306 -3.70 34.45 11.74
CA LYS A 306 -4.05 35.68 11.03
C LYS A 306 -4.92 36.62 11.89
N ASP A 307 -5.77 36.02 12.72
CA ASP A 307 -6.57 36.68 13.75
C ASP A 307 -6.34 35.91 15.06
N GLN A 308 -5.86 36.60 16.10
CA GLN A 308 -5.53 35.98 17.39
C GLN A 308 -6.75 35.80 18.29
N GLU A 309 -7.79 36.63 18.16
CA GLU A 309 -9.01 36.54 18.97
C GLU A 309 -9.90 35.40 18.43
N ALA A 310 -10.10 35.35 17.12
CA ALA A 310 -10.80 34.24 16.47
C ALA A 310 -10.13 32.89 16.75
N TRP A 311 -8.80 32.83 16.69
CA TRP A 311 -8.04 31.60 16.95
C TRP A 311 -8.15 31.13 18.39
N ALA A 312 -8.24 32.04 19.36
CA ALA A 312 -8.46 31.73 20.78
C ALA A 312 -9.90 31.28 21.09
N LEU A 313 -10.84 31.56 20.18
CA LEU A 313 -12.24 31.10 20.21
C LEU A 313 -12.48 29.87 19.31
N GLU A 314 -11.42 29.11 19.02
CA GLU A 314 -11.40 27.93 18.14
C GLU A 314 -11.86 28.15 16.69
N ASN A 315 -12.01 29.40 16.23
CA ASN A 315 -12.24 29.70 14.81
C ASN A 315 -10.91 29.75 14.04
N LYS A 316 -10.59 28.64 13.36
CA LYS A 316 -9.30 28.45 12.65
C LYS A 316 -9.36 28.72 11.15
N GLY A 317 -10.53 29.11 10.61
CA GLY A 317 -10.79 29.12 9.16
C GLY A 317 -9.92 30.11 8.36
N ASP A 318 -9.55 31.23 8.97
CA ASP A 318 -8.67 32.24 8.36
C ASP A 318 -7.19 31.83 8.29
N GLY A 319 -6.81 30.75 9.01
CA GLY A 319 -5.46 30.19 8.97
C GLY A 319 -4.39 31.09 9.59
N CYS A 320 -3.17 30.98 9.06
CA CYS A 320 -1.98 31.59 9.60
C CYS A 320 -1.22 32.42 8.54
N VAL A 321 -0.48 33.43 9.01
CA VAL A 321 0.39 34.31 8.21
C VAL A 321 1.84 34.13 8.61
N ARG A 322 2.79 34.48 7.73
CA ARG A 322 4.22 34.41 8.05
C ARG A 322 4.61 35.47 9.09
N LYS A 323 5.42 35.08 10.08
CA LYS A 323 5.99 36.00 11.08
C LYS A 323 6.97 37.03 10.50
N ALA A 324 7.47 36.79 9.29
CA ALA A 324 8.40 37.66 8.58
C ALA A 324 8.11 37.65 7.07
N PRO A 325 8.30 38.78 6.36
CA PRO A 325 8.22 38.82 4.90
C PRO A 325 9.36 38.01 4.25
N LEU A 326 9.16 37.64 2.99
CA LEU A 326 10.14 36.92 2.17
C LEU A 326 11.05 37.89 1.40
N SER A 327 12.31 37.51 1.24
CA SER A 327 13.39 38.26 0.56
C SER A 327 13.74 37.72 -0.83
N CYS A 328 13.22 36.53 -1.17
CA CYS A 328 13.56 35.67 -2.30
C CYS A 328 15.00 35.14 -2.33
N SER A 329 16.02 35.98 -2.10
CA SER A 329 17.43 35.61 -2.25
C SER A 329 18.02 34.86 -1.05
N ASP A 330 17.69 35.29 0.17
CA ASP A 330 18.21 34.73 1.43
C ASP A 330 17.21 33.75 2.08
N ASP A 331 16.07 33.53 1.44
CA ASP A 331 14.97 32.71 1.96
C ASP A 331 15.36 31.22 2.04
N LYS A 332 15.12 30.62 3.20
CA LYS A 332 15.42 29.21 3.46
C LYS A 332 14.14 28.40 3.52
N LEU A 333 14.14 27.27 2.81
CA LEU A 333 13.13 26.23 3.02
C LEU A 333 13.36 25.61 4.39
N ILE A 334 12.50 25.96 5.34
CA ILE A 334 12.41 25.26 6.62
C ILE A 334 11.57 24.01 6.36
N ALA A 335 12.21 22.84 6.39
CA ALA A 335 11.48 21.63 6.70
C ALA A 335 10.83 21.83 8.07
N THR A 336 9.50 21.92 8.12
CA THR A 336 8.78 21.59 9.34
C THR A 336 9.23 20.19 9.72
N PRO A 337 9.77 19.96 10.93
CA PRO A 337 9.82 18.61 11.45
C PRO A 337 8.37 18.11 11.41
N THR A 338 8.13 16.98 10.77
CA THR A 338 6.89 16.27 10.98
C THR A 338 6.89 15.81 12.43
N GLU A 339 6.18 16.52 13.29
CA GLU A 339 5.59 15.88 14.46
C GLU A 339 4.84 14.63 13.94
N ASN A 340 5.10 13.47 14.54
CA ASN A 340 5.07 12.20 13.81
C ASN A 340 3.65 11.76 13.38
N MET A 341 3.21 12.08 12.16
CA MET A 341 2.20 11.30 11.41
C MET A 341 2.81 10.03 10.76
N SER A 342 3.75 9.42 11.50
CA SER A 342 4.43 8.15 11.24
C SER A 342 5.22 7.75 12.50
N GLY A 343 4.54 7.46 13.62
CA GLY A 343 5.22 7.17 14.89
C GLY A 343 4.40 6.41 15.95
N GLU A 344 3.10 6.68 16.07
CA GLU A 344 2.18 6.00 17.00
C GLU A 344 0.81 5.81 16.29
N ASN A 345 0.08 4.71 16.43
CA ASN A 345 0.26 3.54 17.29
C ASN A 345 0.35 2.22 16.48
N ILE A 346 1.51 1.55 16.53
CA ILE A 346 1.60 0.08 16.63
C ILE A 346 2.69 -0.26 17.67
N VAL A 347 2.40 0.05 18.93
CA VAL A 347 3.18 -0.45 20.08
C VAL A 347 2.22 -1.15 21.06
N GLU A 348 1.59 -2.22 20.58
CA GLU A 348 1.14 -3.26 21.50
C GLU A 348 2.31 -4.23 21.73
N ASN A 349 2.73 -4.35 22.99
CA ASN A 349 3.75 -5.28 23.51
C ASN A 349 5.22 -5.07 23.07
N THR A 350 5.78 -3.89 23.41
CA THR A 350 7.17 -3.77 23.88
C THR A 350 7.23 -2.90 25.14
N GLU A 351 7.79 -3.43 26.23
CA GLU A 351 7.81 -2.77 27.55
C GLU A 351 8.93 -1.71 27.74
N LEU A 352 9.67 -1.35 26.68
CA LEU A 352 10.74 -0.35 26.76
C LEU A 352 10.29 1.03 26.28
N PRO A 353 10.68 2.12 26.97
CA PRO A 353 10.34 3.48 26.57
C PRO A 353 11.08 3.90 25.29
N LEU A 354 10.32 4.46 24.35
CA LEU A 354 10.86 5.31 23.29
C LEU A 354 11.28 6.65 23.94
N LEU A 355 12.53 7.06 23.74
CA LEU A 355 13.11 8.27 24.31
C LEU A 355 13.37 9.29 23.20
N SER A 356 12.94 10.53 23.40
CA SER A 356 13.15 11.60 22.42
C SER A 356 14.63 11.95 22.30
N PHE A 357 15.07 12.37 21.11
CA PHE A 357 16.45 12.81 20.89
C PHE A 357 16.83 14.00 21.79
N GLU A 358 15.88 14.90 22.11
CA GLU A 358 16.11 15.99 23.05
C GLU A 358 16.41 15.47 24.46
N THR A 359 15.63 14.50 24.97
CA THR A 359 15.88 13.87 26.27
C THR A 359 17.25 13.19 26.31
N ILE A 360 17.66 12.52 25.24
CA ILE A 360 18.98 11.86 25.13
C ILE A 360 20.13 12.87 25.00
N SER A 361 19.98 13.93 24.21
CA SER A 361 20.94 15.04 24.11
C SER A 361 21.13 15.70 25.47
N ARG A 362 20.04 16.09 26.14
CA ARG A 362 20.09 16.68 27.49
C ARG A 362 20.69 15.75 28.53
N ALA A 363 20.40 14.45 28.46
CA ALA A 363 20.98 13.45 29.36
C ALA A 363 22.50 13.28 29.17
N THR A 364 23.04 13.58 27.97
CA THR A 364 24.47 13.37 27.61
C THR A 364 25.30 14.66 27.52
N ASP A 365 24.73 15.81 27.87
CA ASP A 365 25.32 17.15 27.66
C ASP A 365 25.59 17.40 26.15
N ASP A 366 24.55 17.26 25.33
CA ASP A 366 24.57 17.26 23.86
C ASP A 366 25.68 16.41 23.24
N PHE A 367 25.82 15.17 23.74
CA PHE A 367 26.88 14.24 23.32
C PHE A 367 28.30 14.82 23.50
N SER A 368 28.50 15.58 24.59
CA SER A 368 29.78 16.17 24.98
C SER A 368 30.93 15.16 24.95
N VAL A 369 32.07 15.56 24.37
CA VAL A 369 33.27 14.73 24.28
C VAL A 369 33.80 14.35 25.68
N PHE A 370 33.56 15.18 26.70
CA PHE A 370 33.90 14.88 28.09
C PHE A 370 33.05 13.74 28.71
N ASN A 371 31.90 13.42 28.11
CA ASN A 371 31.06 12.28 28.47
C ASN A 371 31.34 11.03 27.61
N LYS A 372 32.24 11.07 26.63
CA LYS A 372 32.58 9.90 25.78
C LYS A 372 33.18 8.77 26.63
N LEU A 373 32.53 7.61 26.62
CA LEU A 373 32.99 6.38 27.28
C LEU A 373 33.82 5.49 26.34
N GLY A 374 33.55 5.55 25.04
CA GLY A 374 34.25 4.77 24.03
C GLY A 374 33.71 5.02 22.62
N GLU A 375 34.38 4.49 21.61
CA GLU A 375 33.97 4.53 20.21
C GLU A 375 34.34 3.20 19.57
N GLY A 376 33.45 2.68 18.72
CA GLY A 376 33.62 1.39 18.08
C GLY A 376 32.94 1.36 16.71
N GLY A 377 32.74 0.15 16.16
CA GLY A 377 32.26 0.02 14.77
C GLY A 377 30.93 0.72 14.50
N PHE A 378 30.02 0.66 15.47
CA PHE A 378 28.63 1.11 15.37
C PHE A 378 28.44 2.41 16.17
N GLY A 379 29.32 3.38 15.92
CA GLY A 379 29.30 4.70 16.54
C GLY A 379 29.87 4.80 17.96
N VAL A 380 29.49 5.88 18.65
CA VAL A 380 30.13 6.39 19.87
C VAL A 380 29.24 6.15 21.10
N VAL A 381 29.84 5.70 22.20
CA VAL A 381 29.16 5.52 23.48
C VAL A 381 29.46 6.70 24.40
N TYR A 382 28.39 7.32 24.89
CA TYR A 382 28.43 8.44 25.83
C TYR A 382 27.84 8.04 27.18
N LYS A 383 28.34 8.66 28.24
CA LYS A 383 27.77 8.64 29.58
C LYS A 383 26.60 9.62 29.61
N GLY A 384 25.47 9.20 30.18
CA GLY A 384 24.34 10.08 30.42
C GLY A 384 23.79 9.98 31.84
N ILE A 385 22.97 10.95 32.22
CA ILE A 385 22.13 10.92 33.42
C ILE A 385 20.68 11.13 32.96
N LEU A 386 19.85 10.11 33.14
CA LEU A 386 18.41 10.13 32.85
C LEU A 386 17.66 9.86 34.15
N ASP A 387 16.78 10.77 34.55
CA ASP A 387 15.99 10.72 35.80
C ASP A 387 16.81 10.40 37.07
N GLY A 388 18.07 10.88 37.09
CA GLY A 388 19.04 10.66 38.16
C GLY A 388 19.86 9.36 38.04
N GLN A 389 19.45 8.41 37.20
CA GLN A 389 20.18 7.18 36.93
C GLN A 389 21.31 7.42 35.90
N LYS A 390 22.48 6.84 36.14
CA LYS A 390 23.59 6.82 35.17
C LYS A 390 23.30 5.81 34.06
N ILE A 391 23.38 6.23 32.81
CA ILE A 391 23.15 5.41 31.62
C ILE A 391 24.34 5.46 30.65
N ALA A 392 24.41 4.49 29.75
CA ALA A 392 25.30 4.49 28.59
C ALA A 392 24.47 4.64 27.31
N VAL A 393 24.70 5.72 26.56
CA VAL A 393 24.00 6.07 25.33
C VAL A 393 24.91 5.78 24.15
N LYS A 394 24.57 4.77 23.34
CA LYS A 394 25.27 4.46 22.08
C LYS A 394 24.61 5.22 20.94
N ARG A 395 25.32 6.19 20.36
CA ARG A 395 24.90 6.95 19.17
C ARG A 395 25.54 6.35 17.93
N LEU A 396 24.74 5.78 17.04
CA LEU A 396 25.19 5.17 15.79
C LEU A 396 25.83 6.22 14.83
N SER A 397 26.67 5.76 13.91
CA SER A 397 27.42 6.60 12.96
C SER A 397 26.66 6.85 11.66
N ASN A 398 26.74 8.08 11.15
CA ASN A 398 25.76 8.65 10.21
C ASN A 398 26.07 8.35 8.71
N THR A 399 26.26 7.09 8.34
CA THR A 399 26.59 6.66 6.97
C THR A 399 25.58 5.66 6.39
N SER A 400 24.84 6.11 5.37
CA SER A 400 23.91 5.43 4.44
C SER A 400 23.13 4.17 4.87
N ASP A 401 21.80 4.33 4.95
CA ASP A 401 20.73 3.63 4.19
C ASP A 401 20.86 2.11 3.99
N GLN A 402 19.91 1.22 4.33
CA GLN A 402 18.52 1.29 4.85
C GLN A 402 18.39 0.33 6.09
N GLY A 403 17.30 0.11 6.85
CA GLY A 403 15.99 0.76 6.99
C GLY A 403 15.43 0.64 8.43
N THR A 404 14.60 1.58 8.92
CA THR A 404 14.32 1.69 10.39
C THR A 404 13.58 0.52 11.07
N ASP A 405 12.95 -0.40 10.33
CA ASP A 405 12.11 -1.47 10.90
C ASP A 405 12.89 -2.70 11.37
N GLU A 406 14.12 -2.90 10.87
CA GLU A 406 15.02 -3.98 11.32
C GLU A 406 15.43 -3.78 12.78
N PHE A 407 15.88 -2.57 13.13
CA PHE A 407 16.21 -2.17 14.51
C PHE A 407 15.03 -2.35 15.48
N LYS A 408 13.79 -2.13 15.01
CA LYS A 408 12.57 -2.37 15.81
C LYS A 408 12.31 -3.86 16.04
N ASN A 409 12.59 -4.72 15.06
CA ASN A 409 12.51 -6.18 15.21
C ASN A 409 13.61 -6.72 16.13
N GLU A 410 14.85 -6.25 16.02
CA GLU A 410 15.92 -6.60 16.97
C GLU A 410 15.57 -6.19 18.41
N LEU A 411 15.05 -4.96 18.60
CA LEU A 411 14.53 -4.51 19.90
C LEU A 411 13.41 -5.43 20.41
N LYS A 412 12.47 -5.82 19.56
CA LYS A 412 11.33 -6.71 19.88
C LYS A 412 11.75 -8.15 20.21
N LEU A 413 12.98 -8.54 19.87
CA LEU A 413 13.61 -9.81 20.26
C LEU A 413 14.43 -9.67 21.54
N ILE A 414 15.36 -8.71 21.62
CA ILE A 414 16.25 -8.55 22.79
C ILE A 414 15.50 -8.09 24.06
N THR A 415 14.34 -7.45 23.91
CA THR A 415 13.40 -7.18 25.02
C THR A 415 12.83 -8.43 25.67
N LYS A 416 12.84 -9.57 24.98
CA LYS A 416 12.17 -10.82 25.41
C LYS A 416 13.16 -11.90 25.87
N VAL A 417 14.45 -11.59 25.92
CA VAL A 417 15.51 -12.54 26.27
C VAL A 417 16.38 -11.95 27.40
N GLU A 418 15.94 -12.14 28.65
CA GLU A 418 16.81 -11.92 29.80
C GLU A 418 17.78 -13.10 29.95
N HIS A 419 19.08 -12.86 29.75
CA HIS A 419 20.13 -13.85 29.92
C HIS A 419 21.37 -13.20 30.55
N LEU A 420 22.13 -13.96 31.36
CA LEU A 420 23.29 -13.48 32.12
C LEU A 420 24.39 -12.84 31.24
N ASN A 421 24.43 -13.20 29.95
CA ASN A 421 25.41 -12.73 28.98
C ASN A 421 24.85 -11.75 27.94
N LEU A 422 23.65 -11.20 28.13
CA LEU A 422 23.06 -10.18 27.25
C LEU A 422 22.91 -8.84 27.96
N VAL A 423 23.10 -7.74 27.23
CA VAL A 423 23.04 -6.37 27.77
C VAL A 423 21.58 -5.90 27.81
N LYS A 424 21.06 -5.61 29.00
CA LYS A 424 19.70 -5.07 29.17
C LYS A 424 19.61 -3.62 28.65
N ILE A 425 18.72 -3.40 27.69
CA ILE A 425 18.42 -2.07 27.13
C ILE A 425 17.41 -1.35 28.05
N PHE A 426 17.60 -0.05 28.28
CA PHE A 426 16.73 0.78 29.12
C PHE A 426 15.72 1.65 28.34
N GLY A 427 15.94 1.83 27.03
CA GLY A 427 15.14 2.66 26.14
C GLY A 427 15.89 2.89 24.82
N TYR A 428 15.21 3.44 23.81
CA TYR A 428 15.77 3.60 22.47
C TYR A 428 15.32 4.89 21.78
N CYS A 429 16.01 5.28 20.70
CA CYS A 429 15.72 6.46 19.88
C CYS A 429 16.08 6.14 18.42
N ILE A 430 15.29 6.60 17.44
CA ILE A 430 15.46 6.25 16.02
C ILE A 430 15.50 7.52 15.17
N ASN A 431 16.55 7.65 14.34
CA ASN A 431 16.66 8.62 13.26
C ASN A 431 17.80 8.20 12.31
N GLY A 432 17.49 7.83 11.06
CA GLY A 432 18.47 7.29 10.09
C GLY A 432 18.41 5.76 9.91
N GLU A 433 19.20 5.25 8.97
CA GLU A 433 19.14 3.88 8.44
C GLU A 433 20.56 3.36 8.06
N GLU A 434 20.82 2.04 7.94
CA GLU A 434 22.18 1.47 7.67
C GLU A 434 22.20 0.03 7.08
N ASN A 435 22.69 -0.16 5.84
CA ASN A 435 22.97 -1.49 5.27
C ASN A 435 24.41 -1.98 5.49
N GLY A 436 24.60 -3.28 5.81
CA GLY A 436 25.95 -3.88 5.88
C GLY A 436 26.10 -5.40 6.10
N TYR A 437 25.11 -6.08 6.69
CA TYR A 437 25.23 -7.51 7.07
C TYR A 437 24.30 -8.45 6.28
N MET A 438 23.60 -7.91 5.28
CA MET A 438 22.62 -8.64 4.48
C MET A 438 23.23 -9.80 3.70
N SER A 439 22.49 -10.90 3.66
CA SER A 439 22.74 -12.01 2.73
C SER A 439 22.24 -11.68 1.31
N PRO A 440 22.76 -12.34 0.26
CA PRO A 440 22.36 -12.05 -1.12
C PRO A 440 20.85 -12.12 -1.35
N GLU A 441 20.19 -13.18 -0.87
CA GLU A 441 18.74 -13.36 -1.04
C GLU A 441 17.89 -12.30 -0.32
N TYR A 442 18.45 -11.66 0.71
CA TYR A 442 17.77 -10.63 1.48
C TYR A 442 17.95 -9.25 0.83
N SER A 443 19.14 -8.99 0.31
CA SER A 443 19.47 -7.74 -0.39
C SER A 443 18.96 -7.67 -1.83
N GLU A 444 18.82 -8.80 -2.52
CA GLU A 444 18.36 -8.88 -3.92
C GLU A 444 16.85 -9.18 -4.04
N GLU A 445 16.31 -10.07 -3.18
CA GLU A 445 14.91 -10.54 -3.27
C GLU A 445 14.05 -10.16 -2.05
N GLY A 446 14.61 -9.51 -1.02
CA GLY A 446 13.90 -9.18 0.22
C GLY A 446 13.58 -10.40 1.11
N THR A 447 14.15 -11.57 0.81
CA THR A 447 13.81 -12.82 1.51
C THR A 447 14.66 -13.00 2.77
N TYR A 448 14.00 -13.18 3.93
CA TYR A 448 14.68 -13.41 5.20
C TYR A 448 14.47 -14.86 5.65
N SER A 449 15.53 -15.48 6.18
CA SER A 449 15.44 -16.82 6.77
C SER A 449 16.51 -17.05 7.85
N VAL A 450 16.43 -18.17 8.56
CA VAL A 450 17.49 -18.61 9.49
C VAL A 450 18.84 -18.81 8.76
N LYS A 451 18.86 -18.95 7.43
CA LYS A 451 20.09 -18.99 6.61
C LYS A 451 20.66 -17.59 6.36
N SER A 452 19.85 -16.55 6.44
CA SER A 452 20.28 -15.15 6.43
C SER A 452 20.98 -14.81 7.75
N ASP A 453 20.43 -15.22 8.90
CA ASP A 453 21.09 -15.08 10.22
C ASP A 453 22.45 -15.79 10.27
N VAL A 454 22.54 -17.01 9.72
CA VAL A 454 23.80 -17.76 9.58
C VAL A 454 24.82 -16.97 8.75
N TYR A 455 24.40 -16.31 7.67
CA TYR A 455 25.28 -15.47 6.85
C TYR A 455 25.82 -14.28 7.66
N SER A 456 24.94 -13.53 8.34
CA SER A 456 25.33 -12.39 9.19
C SER A 456 26.33 -12.79 10.28
N PHE A 457 26.11 -13.95 10.92
CA PHE A 457 27.07 -14.54 11.86
C PHE A 457 28.42 -14.85 11.21
N GLY A 458 28.42 -15.38 9.99
CA GLY A 458 29.63 -15.65 9.22
C GLY A 458 30.44 -14.39 8.89
N VAL A 459 29.77 -13.28 8.56
CA VAL A 459 30.40 -11.97 8.36
C VAL A 459 31.09 -11.53 9.65
N LEU A 460 30.37 -11.54 10.78
CA LEU A 460 30.91 -11.13 12.08
C LEU A 460 32.11 -11.97 12.51
N VAL A 461 32.11 -13.28 12.29
CA VAL A 461 33.27 -14.14 12.57
C VAL A 461 34.50 -13.73 11.76
N LEU A 462 34.32 -13.40 10.48
CA LEU A 462 35.43 -12.97 9.61
C LEU A 462 35.91 -11.54 9.94
N GLU A 463 35.03 -10.65 10.39
CA GLU A 463 35.42 -9.32 10.91
C GLU A 463 36.22 -9.43 12.22
N ILE A 464 35.74 -10.25 13.18
CA ILE A 464 36.43 -10.51 14.47
C ILE A 464 37.84 -11.08 14.24
N LEU A 465 37.97 -12.06 13.34
CA LEU A 465 39.25 -12.72 13.07
C LEU A 465 40.25 -11.84 12.32
N SER A 466 39.77 -10.86 11.53
CA SER A 466 40.63 -10.02 10.67
C SER A 466 40.91 -8.62 11.22
N GLY A 467 40.19 -8.19 12.26
CA GLY A 467 40.22 -6.81 12.79
C GLY A 467 39.65 -5.76 11.83
N LYS A 468 39.11 -6.19 10.69
CA LYS A 468 38.68 -5.34 9.57
C LYS A 468 37.20 -5.52 9.32
N ARG A 469 36.51 -4.44 8.94
CA ARG A 469 35.10 -4.50 8.58
C ARG A 469 34.91 -4.86 7.11
N ASN A 470 33.81 -5.53 6.80
CA ASN A 470 33.36 -5.80 5.45
C ASN A 470 32.94 -4.51 4.75
N ARG A 471 32.24 -3.63 5.49
CA ARG A 471 31.86 -2.28 5.03
C ARG A 471 33.10 -1.41 4.82
N GLY A 472 33.30 -0.90 3.60
CA GLY A 472 34.44 -0.07 3.20
C GLY A 472 35.71 -0.85 2.81
N PHE A 473 35.73 -2.18 2.87
CA PHE A 473 36.93 -2.99 2.58
C PHE A 473 37.44 -2.83 1.13
N ALA A 474 36.50 -2.71 0.18
CA ALA A 474 36.76 -2.63 -1.26
C ALA A 474 37.58 -1.40 -1.66
N GLU A 475 37.38 -0.27 -0.97
CA GLU A 475 38.12 0.98 -1.20
C GLU A 475 39.62 0.87 -0.87
N ALA A 476 40.02 -0.19 -0.16
CA ALA A 476 41.40 -0.41 0.30
C ALA A 476 42.07 -1.68 -0.27
N ASN A 477 41.35 -2.59 -0.94
CA ASN A 477 41.87 -3.89 -1.38
C ASN A 477 41.28 -4.34 -2.74
N ASP A 478 41.76 -3.77 -3.84
CA ASP A 478 41.45 -4.16 -5.23
C ASP A 478 39.94 -4.30 -5.55
N GLY A 479 39.06 -3.51 -4.92
CA GLY A 479 37.61 -3.55 -5.16
C GLY A 479 36.85 -4.72 -4.54
N LEU A 480 37.54 -5.67 -3.86
CA LEU A 480 36.90 -6.86 -3.29
C LEU A 480 36.29 -6.59 -1.91
N SER A 481 35.18 -7.26 -1.59
CA SER A 481 34.65 -7.33 -0.22
C SER A 481 35.60 -8.12 0.71
N LEU A 482 35.46 -7.96 2.03
CA LEU A 482 36.22 -8.75 3.01
C LEU A 482 35.98 -10.26 2.79
N LEU A 483 34.75 -10.64 2.44
CA LEU A 483 34.35 -12.03 2.21
C LEU A 483 35.05 -12.60 0.98
N SER A 484 35.04 -11.88 -0.14
CA SER A 484 35.70 -12.28 -1.38
C SER A 484 37.23 -12.27 -1.25
N TYR A 485 37.81 -11.34 -0.47
CA TYR A 485 39.23 -11.36 -0.11
C TYR A 485 39.60 -12.56 0.78
N ALA A 486 38.82 -12.84 1.84
CA ALA A 486 39.03 -13.95 2.75
C ALA A 486 38.99 -15.31 2.00
N TRP A 487 37.99 -15.49 1.13
CA TRP A 487 37.88 -16.65 0.25
C TRP A 487 39.03 -16.77 -0.77
N LYS A 488 39.43 -15.66 -1.40
CA LYS A 488 40.59 -15.58 -2.33
C LYS A 488 41.92 -15.90 -1.64
N LYS A 489 41.99 -15.79 -0.31
CA LYS A 489 43.14 -16.21 0.52
C LYS A 489 43.02 -17.65 1.00
N TRP A 490 41.83 -18.11 1.43
CA TRP A 490 41.57 -19.52 1.80
C TRP A 490 41.91 -20.48 0.66
N SER A 491 41.36 -20.22 -0.53
CA SER A 491 41.55 -21.02 -1.75
C SER A 491 43.02 -21.09 -2.24
N LYS A 492 43.92 -20.30 -1.67
CA LYS A 492 45.37 -20.33 -1.92
C LYS A 492 46.20 -20.88 -0.74
N GLY A 493 45.57 -21.21 0.39
CA GLY A 493 46.25 -21.53 1.65
C GLY A 493 46.82 -20.31 2.39
N GLU A 494 46.65 -19.10 1.86
CA GLU A 494 47.16 -17.83 2.39
C GLU A 494 46.26 -17.20 3.49
N TRP A 495 45.33 -17.98 4.05
CA TRP A 495 44.30 -17.50 5.00
C TRP A 495 44.86 -16.76 6.22
N ALA A 496 46.04 -17.17 6.71
CA ALA A 496 46.73 -16.51 7.82
C ALA A 496 47.02 -15.02 7.56
N CYS A 497 47.16 -14.59 6.30
CA CYS A 497 47.34 -13.19 5.92
C CYS A 497 46.05 -12.34 5.97
N VAL A 498 44.93 -12.93 6.38
CA VAL A 498 43.65 -12.23 6.61
C VAL A 498 43.48 -11.89 8.09
N ILE A 499 44.10 -12.67 8.99
CA ILE A 499 43.97 -12.58 10.45
C ILE A 499 44.56 -11.26 10.99
N ASP A 500 43.99 -10.74 12.07
CA ASP A 500 44.52 -9.57 12.79
C ASP A 500 45.92 -9.87 13.37
N PRO A 501 46.93 -8.99 13.22
CA PRO A 501 48.28 -9.20 13.78
C PRO A 501 48.35 -9.42 15.31
N MET A 502 47.30 -9.13 16.07
CA MET A 502 47.19 -9.38 17.51
C MET A 502 46.65 -10.78 17.85
N ILE A 503 46.19 -11.55 16.87
CA ILE A 503 45.69 -12.93 17.01
C ILE A 503 46.75 -13.89 16.44
N ASP A 504 47.08 -14.95 17.16
CA ASP A 504 48.04 -15.96 16.70
C ASP A 504 47.44 -16.84 15.58
N PRO A 505 47.92 -16.75 14.32
CA PRO A 505 47.39 -17.53 13.21
C PRO A 505 47.90 -18.98 13.19
N SER A 506 48.77 -19.38 14.13
CA SER A 506 49.18 -20.78 14.30
C SER A 506 48.20 -21.60 15.14
N SER A 507 47.22 -20.96 15.80
CA SER A 507 46.16 -21.63 16.54
C SER A 507 45.18 -22.35 15.60
N ASP A 508 45.02 -23.66 15.81
CA ASP A 508 44.01 -24.47 15.12
C ASP A 508 42.59 -23.94 15.35
N GLU A 509 42.29 -23.34 16.52
CA GLU A 509 41.00 -22.73 16.83
C GLU A 509 40.71 -21.51 15.94
N VAL A 510 41.73 -20.66 15.71
CA VAL A 510 41.63 -19.49 14.82
C VAL A 510 41.38 -19.92 13.38
N LYS A 511 42.11 -20.95 12.91
CA LYS A 511 41.89 -21.57 11.59
C LYS A 511 40.48 -22.17 11.46
N ARG A 512 40.02 -22.86 12.51
CA ARG A 512 38.72 -23.54 12.58
C ARG A 512 37.58 -22.53 12.51
N CYS A 513 37.65 -21.45 13.29
CA CYS A 513 36.71 -20.34 13.25
C CYS A 513 36.70 -19.65 11.87
N PHE A 514 37.86 -19.48 11.23
CA PHE A 514 37.95 -18.90 9.88
C PHE A 514 37.23 -19.75 8.83
N GLN A 515 37.42 -21.08 8.85
CA GLN A 515 36.71 -22.01 7.97
C GLN A 515 35.19 -22.01 8.22
N ILE A 516 34.76 -21.95 9.49
CA ILE A 516 33.34 -21.84 9.87
C ILE A 516 32.74 -20.53 9.36
N GLY A 517 33.44 -19.39 9.52
CA GLY A 517 33.01 -18.10 8.99
C GLY A 517 32.76 -18.15 7.48
N LEU A 518 33.68 -18.75 6.72
CA LEU A 518 33.51 -18.98 5.28
C LEU A 518 32.35 -19.93 4.96
N ARG A 519 32.16 -21.04 5.69
CA ARG A 519 30.99 -21.94 5.54
C ARG A 519 29.67 -21.25 5.86
N CYS A 520 29.67 -20.17 6.64
CA CYS A 520 28.48 -19.40 6.95
C CYS A 520 28.12 -18.36 5.86
N VAL A 521 29.09 -17.72 5.20
CA VAL A 521 28.85 -16.67 4.17
C VAL A 521 28.64 -17.20 2.73
N GLN A 522 28.28 -18.47 2.58
CA GLN A 522 28.13 -19.12 1.25
C GLN A 522 27.05 -18.43 0.40
N GLY A 523 27.26 -18.34 -0.92
CA GLY A 523 26.31 -17.64 -1.80
C GLY A 523 24.90 -18.21 -1.75
N ARG A 524 24.77 -19.54 -1.79
CA ARG A 524 23.49 -20.25 -1.74
C ARG A 524 23.05 -20.54 -0.30
N GLN A 525 21.74 -20.44 -0.03
CA GLN A 525 21.17 -20.64 1.31
C GLN A 525 21.31 -22.09 1.80
N GLU A 526 21.21 -23.05 0.88
CA GLU A 526 21.32 -24.48 1.14
C GLU A 526 22.75 -24.93 1.49
N ASP A 527 23.77 -24.24 0.99
CA ASP A 527 25.18 -24.52 1.29
C ASP A 527 25.61 -24.05 2.70
N ARG A 528 24.90 -23.07 3.28
CA ARG A 528 25.19 -22.60 4.64
C ARG A 528 24.79 -23.67 5.66
N PRO A 529 25.50 -23.84 6.80
CA PRO A 529 25.12 -24.78 7.85
C PRO A 529 23.80 -24.36 8.55
N VAL A 530 23.39 -25.11 9.57
CA VAL A 530 22.41 -24.65 10.57
C VAL A 530 23.16 -24.29 11.86
N MET A 531 22.65 -23.33 12.65
CA MET A 531 23.39 -22.82 13.82
C MET A 531 23.71 -23.88 14.89
N SER A 532 22.94 -24.98 14.98
CA SER A 532 23.28 -26.12 15.81
C SER A 532 24.54 -26.87 15.33
N SER A 533 24.72 -27.00 14.01
CA SER A 533 25.97 -27.51 13.41
C SER A 533 27.12 -26.53 13.57
N VAL A 534 26.87 -25.22 13.48
CA VAL A 534 27.89 -24.18 13.75
C VAL A 534 28.39 -24.28 15.19
N LEU A 535 27.48 -24.37 16.16
CA LEU A 535 27.81 -24.55 17.57
C LEU A 535 28.60 -25.84 17.82
N LEU A 536 28.20 -26.95 17.18
CA LEU A 536 28.89 -28.23 17.31
C LEU A 536 30.30 -28.18 16.66
N MET A 537 30.43 -27.54 15.49
CA MET A 537 31.73 -27.33 14.84
C MET A 537 32.66 -26.43 15.69
N LEU A 538 32.14 -25.43 16.40
CA LEU A 538 32.92 -24.58 17.32
C LEU A 538 33.35 -25.34 18.60
N LEU A 539 32.43 -26.07 19.23
CA LEU A 539 32.69 -26.73 20.53
C LEU A 539 33.45 -28.07 20.41
N SER A 540 33.35 -28.76 19.28
CA SER A 540 34.01 -30.04 19.05
C SER A 540 35.30 -29.86 18.25
N GLN A 541 36.44 -30.17 18.84
CA GLN A 541 37.74 -30.19 18.14
C GLN A 541 37.83 -31.31 17.09
N THR A 542 37.01 -32.36 17.20
CA THR A 542 37.04 -33.54 16.32
C THR A 542 36.01 -33.50 15.19
N GLU A 543 35.10 -32.53 15.17
CA GLU A 543 34.08 -32.46 14.12
C GLU A 543 34.71 -32.03 12.78
N ILE A 544 34.38 -32.76 11.71
CA ILE A 544 34.90 -32.50 10.36
C ILE A 544 34.11 -31.35 9.73
N ILE A 545 34.78 -30.23 9.50
CA ILE A 545 34.19 -29.08 8.80
C ILE A 545 34.37 -29.30 7.28
N PRO A 546 33.30 -29.25 6.46
CA PRO A 546 33.43 -29.29 5.01
C PRO A 546 34.24 -28.10 4.46
N GLU A 547 34.92 -28.28 3.33
CA GLU A 547 35.53 -27.16 2.61
C GLU A 547 34.45 -26.16 2.14
N PRO A 548 34.65 -24.84 2.27
CA PRO A 548 33.74 -23.84 1.72
C PRO A 548 33.78 -23.76 0.19
N ASN A 549 32.65 -23.35 -0.38
CA ASN A 549 32.51 -22.83 -1.74
C ASN A 549 32.69 -21.28 -1.72
N PRO A 550 32.65 -20.57 -2.86
CA PRO A 550 32.68 -19.12 -2.88
C PRO A 550 31.54 -18.46 -2.08
N PRO A 551 31.77 -17.26 -1.51
CA PRO A 551 30.78 -16.52 -0.75
C PRO A 551 29.68 -15.91 -1.64
N GLY A 552 28.66 -15.33 -1.00
CA GLY A 552 27.80 -14.34 -1.65
C GLY A 552 28.63 -13.17 -2.20
N PHE A 553 28.22 -12.61 -3.34
CA PHE A 553 28.95 -11.53 -4.04
C PHE A 553 30.39 -11.89 -4.42
N TYR A 554 30.59 -13.08 -5.01
CA TYR A 554 31.86 -13.49 -5.61
C TYR A 554 32.02 -12.98 -7.05
N GLY A 555 32.52 -11.76 -7.17
CA GLY A 555 32.83 -11.05 -8.41
C GLY A 555 33.31 -9.63 -8.09
N ASP A 556 33.86 -8.92 -9.07
CA ASP A 556 34.17 -7.50 -8.92
C ASP A 556 32.87 -6.67 -8.95
N LEU A 557 32.83 -5.56 -8.20
CA LEU A 557 31.71 -4.59 -8.14
C LEU A 557 31.79 -3.54 -9.25
#